data_AF-A0A1H3JUC0-F1
#
_entry.id   AF-A0A1H3JUC0-F1
#
_cell.length_a   1.000
_cell.length_b   1.000
_cell.length_c   1.000
_cell.angle_alpha   90.00
_cell.angle_beta   90.00
_cell.angle_gamma   90.00
#
_symmetry.space_group_name_H-M   'P 1'
#
loop_
_entity.id
_entity.type
_entity.pdbx_description
1 polymer ?
#
loop_
_entity_poly.entity_id
_entity_poly.type
_entity_poly.pdbx_seq_one_letter_code
_entity_poly.pdbx_strand_id
1 'polypeptide(L)'
;MTVLKIHVALEEVNFLWDERQVILFREMWNNGVSLSEMAKRLKRKQVEVAVLILDQADNYKIGGRSEGIGDTSVELIKNKGNHEFPLTLYIALEEANFLWNEKDVILFQEMWDRGINIAEISRKLKRHQIEVAVLILDQLGLEDMLSGIQNKPVQVA
;
A
#
# COMPACT_ATOMS: atom_id res chain seq x y z
N MET A 1 36.89 -1.84 1.28
CA MET A 1 35.57 -2.14 1.88
C MET A 1 34.53 -1.34 1.13
N THR A 2 33.66 -1.97 0.34
CA THR A 2 32.49 -1.29 -0.22
C THR A 2 31.50 -1.05 0.90
N VAL A 3 31.17 0.21 1.17
CA VAL A 3 30.15 0.60 2.16
C VAL A 3 28.81 0.05 1.69
N LEU A 4 28.12 -0.71 2.52
CA LEU A 4 26.75 -1.14 2.26
C LEU A 4 25.85 0.10 2.35
N LYS A 5 25.30 0.53 1.21
CA LYS A 5 24.33 1.62 1.16
C LYS A 5 22.93 1.03 1.19
N ILE A 6 22.18 1.39 2.23
CA ILE A 6 20.82 0.91 2.50
C ILE A 6 19.88 2.10 2.34
N HIS A 7 18.79 1.86 1.61
CA HIS A 7 17.62 2.74 1.53
C HIS A 7 16.53 2.20 2.45
N VAL A 8 15.91 3.07 3.24
CA VAL A 8 14.77 2.73 4.10
C VAL A 8 13.53 3.36 3.48
N ALA A 9 12.62 2.53 2.94
CA ALA A 9 11.41 3.03 2.32
C ALA A 9 10.43 3.59 3.36
N LEU A 10 9.79 4.72 3.04
CA LEU A 10 8.77 5.39 3.85
C LEU A 10 9.24 5.81 5.26
N GLU A 11 10.52 6.17 5.41
CA GLU A 11 11.14 6.54 6.71
C GLU A 11 10.36 7.62 7.47
N GLU A 12 9.70 8.54 6.77
CA GLU A 12 8.95 9.67 7.33
C GLU A 12 7.43 9.42 7.52
N VAL A 13 6.96 8.19 7.28
CA VAL A 13 5.53 7.83 7.36
C VAL A 13 5.19 7.27 8.74
N ASN A 14 4.09 7.75 9.33
CA ASN A 14 3.58 7.23 10.59
C ASN A 14 2.66 6.01 10.37
N PHE A 15 3.15 4.82 10.72
CA PHE A 15 2.42 3.55 10.61
C PHE A 15 1.47 3.26 11.77
N LEU A 16 1.48 4.09 12.82
CA LEU A 16 0.67 3.88 14.01
C LEU A 16 -0.73 4.45 13.85
N TRP A 17 -1.72 3.60 14.07
CA TRP A 17 -3.14 3.90 13.98
C TRP A 17 -3.85 3.58 15.29
N ASP A 18 -4.81 4.42 15.64
CA ASP A 18 -5.82 4.05 16.63
C ASP A 18 -6.82 3.09 15.95
N GLU A 19 -7.17 1.97 16.57
CA GLU A 19 -8.14 1.03 15.99
C GLU A 19 -9.48 1.68 15.61
N ARG A 20 -9.92 2.72 16.34
CA ARG A 20 -11.13 3.49 16.01
C ARG A 20 -10.96 4.24 14.69
N GLN A 21 -9.75 4.74 14.40
CA GLN A 21 -9.44 5.33 13.10
C GLN A 21 -9.47 4.29 11.98
N VAL A 22 -9.03 3.05 12.25
CA VAL A 22 -9.08 1.95 11.27
C VAL A 22 -10.54 1.54 10.99
N ILE A 23 -11.38 1.46 12.02
CA ILE A 23 -12.82 1.18 11.86
C ILE A 23 -13.48 2.27 11.01
N LEU A 24 -13.27 3.54 11.38
CA LEU A 24 -13.80 4.69 10.63
C LEU A 24 -13.28 4.71 9.19
N PHE A 25 -12.01 4.38 8.97
CA PHE A 25 -11.43 4.23 7.64
C PHE A 25 -12.19 3.19 6.82
N ARG A 26 -12.48 1.99 7.37
CA ARG A 26 -13.23 0.94 6.66
C ARG A 26 -14.66 1.37 6.34
N GLU A 27 -15.33 2.07 7.25
CA GLU A 27 -16.66 2.65 7.00
C GLU A 27 -16.62 3.66 5.84
N MET A 28 -15.66 4.58 5.85
CA MET A 28 -15.46 5.54 4.76
C MET A 28 -15.10 4.84 3.45
N TRP A 29 -14.30 3.77 3.51
CA TRP A 29 -13.91 2.98 2.34
C TRP A 29 -15.12 2.35 1.67
N ASN A 30 -15.97 1.69 2.45
CA ASN A 30 -17.18 1.03 1.98
C ASN A 30 -18.23 2.02 1.44
N ASN A 31 -18.22 3.25 1.94
CA ASN A 31 -19.08 4.33 1.46
C ASN A 31 -18.50 5.07 0.23
N GLY A 32 -17.39 4.62 -0.34
CA GLY A 32 -16.78 5.22 -1.53
C GLY A 32 -16.14 6.59 -1.30
N VAL A 33 -15.82 6.94 -0.05
CA VAL A 33 -15.17 8.23 0.27
C VAL A 33 -13.78 8.28 -0.38
N SER A 34 -13.44 9.41 -1.00
CA SER A 34 -12.15 9.60 -1.69
C SER A 34 -10.98 9.65 -0.71
N LEU A 35 -9.78 9.31 -1.18
CA LEU A 35 -8.57 9.32 -0.35
C LEU A 35 -8.31 10.68 0.30
N SER A 36 -8.42 11.76 -0.49
CA SER A 36 -8.20 13.13 -0.01
C SER A 36 -9.15 13.48 1.14
N GLU A 37 -10.41 13.07 1.03
CA GLU A 37 -11.41 13.30 2.06
C GLU A 37 -11.18 12.41 3.30
N MET A 38 -10.81 11.15 3.11
CA MET A 38 -10.42 10.26 4.21
C MET A 38 -9.24 10.84 5.00
N ALA A 39 -8.20 11.32 4.32
CA ALA A 39 -7.04 11.96 4.94
C ALA A 39 -7.42 13.19 5.78
N LYS A 40 -8.28 14.06 5.23
CA LYS A 40 -8.81 15.23 5.96
C LYS A 40 -9.57 14.82 7.23
N ARG A 41 -10.48 13.84 7.13
CA ARG A 41 -11.31 13.39 8.25
C ARG A 41 -10.51 12.69 9.35
N LEU A 42 -9.53 11.86 8.96
CA LEU A 42 -8.64 11.16 9.88
C LEU A 42 -7.55 12.08 10.45
N LYS A 43 -7.39 13.29 9.90
CA LYS A 43 -6.31 14.25 10.22
C LYS A 43 -4.92 13.63 10.01
N ARG A 44 -4.77 12.93 8.89
CA ARG A 44 -3.57 12.18 8.50
C ARG A 44 -3.06 12.63 7.14
N LYS A 45 -1.80 12.33 6.83
CA LYS A 45 -1.25 12.58 5.49
C LYS A 45 -1.88 11.59 4.50
N GLN A 46 -2.05 11.98 3.24
CA GLN A 46 -2.59 11.06 2.22
C GLN A 46 -1.74 9.80 2.04
N VAL A 47 -0.41 9.92 2.15
CA VAL A 47 0.51 8.78 2.10
C VAL A 47 0.27 7.77 3.23
N GLU A 48 -0.06 8.24 4.44
CA GLU A 48 -0.37 7.35 5.58
C GLU A 48 -1.66 6.57 5.32
N VAL A 49 -2.68 7.23 4.75
CA VAL A 49 -3.93 6.56 4.36
C VAL A 49 -3.70 5.60 3.19
N ALA A 50 -2.83 5.94 2.23
CA ALA A 50 -2.45 5.05 1.13
C ALA A 50 -1.74 3.79 1.64
N VAL A 51 -0.84 3.93 2.60
CA VAL A 51 -0.21 2.81 3.31
C VAL A 51 -1.25 1.93 4.00
N LEU A 52 -2.22 2.53 4.69
CA LEU A 52 -3.30 1.76 5.31
C LEU A 52 -4.14 1.02 4.27
N ILE A 53 -4.37 1.59 3.08
CA ILE A 53 -5.08 0.90 1.99
C ILE A 53 -4.28 -0.32 1.51
N LEU A 54 -2.98 -0.14 1.24
CA LEU A 54 -2.10 -1.22 0.83
C LEU A 54 -2.15 -2.38 1.84
N ASP A 55 -1.98 -2.06 3.12
CA ASP A 55 -2.05 -3.02 4.21
C ASP A 55 -3.41 -3.72 4.34
N GLN A 56 -4.52 -2.98 4.29
CA GLN A 56 -5.85 -3.57 4.42
C GLN A 56 -6.23 -4.41 3.19
N ALA A 57 -5.77 -4.03 1.98
CA ALA A 57 -6.03 -4.78 0.76
C ALA A 57 -5.24 -6.10 0.73
N ASP A 58 -3.96 -6.07 1.11
CA ASP A 58 -3.09 -7.25 1.19
C ASP A 58 -3.62 -8.28 2.20
N ASN A 59 -4.17 -7.80 3.31
CA ASN A 59 -4.79 -8.62 4.35
C ASN A 59 -6.25 -9.02 4.04
N TYR A 60 -6.77 -8.74 2.83
CA TYR A 60 -8.17 -8.99 2.44
C TYR A 60 -9.21 -8.36 3.38
N LYS A 61 -8.87 -7.26 4.06
CA LYS A 61 -9.74 -6.51 4.98
C LYS A 61 -10.59 -5.44 4.27
N ILE A 62 -10.28 -5.14 3.00
CA ILE A 62 -11.07 -4.27 2.11
C ILE A 62 -11.10 -4.87 0.70
N GLY A 63 -12.19 -4.66 -0.04
CA GLY A 63 -12.32 -5.05 -1.45
C GLY A 63 -11.99 -3.90 -2.42
N GLY A 64 -11.76 -4.25 -3.70
CA GLY A 64 -11.56 -3.29 -4.78
C GLY A 64 -12.75 -2.35 -5.02
N ARG A 65 -12.47 -1.16 -5.56
CA ARG A 65 -13.49 -0.18 -5.98
C ARG A 65 -13.35 0.06 -7.49
N SER A 66 -14.39 0.54 -8.15
CA SER A 66 -14.34 0.92 -9.58
C SER A 66 -13.27 1.98 -9.92
N GLU A 67 -12.74 2.68 -8.91
CA GLU A 67 -11.73 3.73 -9.01
C GLU A 67 -10.46 3.43 -8.15
N GLY A 68 -10.21 2.17 -7.73
CA GLY A 68 -9.12 1.86 -6.79
C GLY A 68 -8.53 0.44 -6.87
N ILE A 69 -7.40 0.24 -6.20
CA ILE A 69 -6.60 -1.01 -6.19
C ILE A 69 -7.36 -2.12 -5.43
N GLY A 70 -7.73 -3.21 -6.13
CA GLY A 70 -8.24 -4.46 -5.54
C GLY A 70 -9.10 -5.28 -6.49
N ASP A 71 -9.03 -6.61 -6.39
CA ASP A 71 -9.85 -7.54 -7.16
C ASP A 71 -11.32 -7.46 -6.70
N THR A 72 -12.26 -7.50 -7.65
CA THR A 72 -13.71 -7.25 -7.45
C THR A 72 -14.46 -8.53 -7.03
N SER A 73 -13.73 -9.59 -6.69
CA SER A 73 -14.29 -10.90 -6.39
C SER A 73 -14.66 -11.04 -4.90
N VAL A 74 -15.86 -10.55 -4.55
CA VAL A 74 -16.82 -11.12 -3.57
C VAL A 74 -16.21 -11.67 -2.25
N GLU A 75 -16.42 -11.09 -1.07
CA GLU A 75 -17.68 -11.19 -0.31
C GLU A 75 -17.68 -10.22 0.91
N LEU A 76 -18.85 -9.66 1.20
CA LEU A 76 -19.16 -8.69 2.25
C LEU A 76 -18.49 -8.95 3.62
N ILE A 77 -17.50 -8.15 4.01
CA ILE A 77 -17.01 -8.12 5.40
C ILE A 77 -18.06 -7.41 6.27
N LYS A 78 -19.01 -8.20 6.78
CA LYS A 78 -19.89 -7.80 7.87
C LYS A 78 -19.08 -7.73 9.17
N ASN A 79 -18.81 -6.53 9.67
CA ASN A 79 -18.40 -6.35 11.06
C ASN A 79 -19.58 -6.72 11.98
N LYS A 80 -19.59 -7.93 12.53
CA LYS A 80 -20.40 -8.28 13.70
C LYS A 80 -19.54 -8.16 14.94
N GLY A 81 -19.82 -7.16 15.78
CA GLY A 81 -19.33 -7.11 17.15
C GLY A 81 -19.45 -5.73 17.78
N ASN A 82 -20.44 -5.56 18.66
CA ASN A 82 -20.38 -4.55 19.71
C ASN A 82 -19.21 -4.92 20.64
N HIS A 83 -18.11 -4.16 20.61
CA HIS A 83 -17.06 -4.27 21.62
C HIS A 83 -16.79 -2.87 22.19
N GLU A 84 -16.83 -2.76 23.52
CA GLU A 84 -16.22 -1.65 24.24
C GLU A 84 -14.69 -1.83 24.11
N PHE A 85 -14.06 -1.03 23.25
CA PHE A 85 -12.64 -1.21 22.91
C PHE A 85 -11.72 -0.66 24.01
N PRO A 86 -10.75 -1.45 24.53
CA PRO A 86 -9.51 -0.89 25.05
C PRO A 86 -8.74 -0.20 23.90
N LEU A 87 -7.83 0.72 24.23
CA LEU A 87 -6.99 1.44 23.27
C LEU A 87 -5.98 0.48 22.60
N THR A 88 -6.41 -0.34 21.64
CA THR A 88 -5.50 -1.20 20.90
C THR A 88 -4.87 -0.42 19.75
N LEU A 89 -3.55 -0.43 19.74
CA LEU A 89 -2.70 0.17 18.72
C LEU A 89 -2.70 -0.73 17.48
N TYR A 90 -2.93 -0.16 16.31
CA TYR A 90 -2.79 -0.83 15.03
C TYR A 90 -1.51 -0.37 14.32
N ILE A 91 -0.69 -1.29 13.84
CA ILE A 91 0.53 -0.99 13.07
C ILE A 91 0.29 -1.43 11.63
N ALA A 92 0.21 -0.47 10.72
CA ALA A 92 0.09 -0.78 9.29
C ALA A 92 1.41 -1.35 8.76
N LEU A 93 1.34 -2.40 7.93
CA LEU A 93 2.49 -3.05 7.31
C LEU A 93 3.50 -3.63 8.33
N GLU A 94 3.01 -4.11 9.48
CA GLU A 94 3.85 -4.65 10.57
C GLU A 94 4.84 -5.74 10.09
N GLU A 95 4.43 -6.56 9.12
CA GLU A 95 5.23 -7.68 8.59
C GLU A 95 6.09 -7.31 7.36
N ALA A 96 6.06 -6.05 6.89
CA ALA A 96 6.76 -5.66 5.66
C ALA A 96 8.25 -5.29 5.90
N ASN A 97 9.14 -5.72 5.01
CA ASN A 97 10.55 -5.34 5.06
C ASN A 97 10.84 -4.07 4.24
N PHE A 98 11.08 -2.96 4.94
CA PHE A 98 11.38 -1.65 4.34
C PHE A 98 12.85 -1.44 3.96
N LEU A 99 13.74 -2.41 4.23
CA LEU A 99 15.16 -2.27 3.96
C LEU A 99 15.48 -2.71 2.53
N TRP A 100 16.06 -1.79 1.76
CA TRP A 100 16.47 -2.01 0.39
C TRP A 100 17.97 -1.76 0.23
N ASN A 101 18.66 -2.68 -0.45
CA ASN A 101 20.03 -2.39 -0.86
C ASN A 101 20.01 -1.60 -2.18
N GLU A 102 21.04 -0.79 -2.42
CA GLU A 102 21.11 0.08 -3.61
C GLU A 102 20.99 -0.69 -4.94
N LYS A 103 21.49 -1.93 -5.03
CA LYS A 103 21.39 -2.72 -6.27
C LYS A 103 19.94 -3.16 -6.54
N ASP A 104 19.21 -3.56 -5.50
CA ASP A 104 17.80 -3.91 -5.62
C ASP A 104 16.97 -2.69 -6.04
N VAL A 105 17.30 -1.50 -5.52
CA VAL A 105 16.65 -0.24 -5.91
C VAL A 105 16.90 0.09 -7.39
N ILE A 106 18.15 0.01 -7.84
CA ILE A 106 18.50 0.25 -9.25
C ILE A 106 17.77 -0.75 -10.16
N LEU A 107 17.81 -2.04 -9.80
CA LEU A 107 17.14 -3.09 -10.58
C LEU A 107 15.61 -2.89 -10.61
N PHE A 108 15.02 -2.46 -9.50
CA PHE A 108 13.62 -2.05 -9.45
C PHE A 108 13.33 -0.92 -10.44
N GLN A 109 14.11 0.17 -10.41
CA GLN A 109 13.92 1.34 -11.29
C GLN A 109 14.02 0.94 -12.77
N GLU A 110 15.04 0.16 -13.14
CA GLU A 110 15.21 -0.35 -14.51
C GLU A 110 14.00 -1.17 -15.00
N MET A 111 13.45 -2.02 -14.12
CA MET A 111 12.28 -2.83 -14.46
C MET A 111 11.01 -1.99 -14.53
N TRP A 112 10.84 -1.04 -13.61
CA TRP A 112 9.69 -0.15 -13.57
C TRP A 112 9.60 0.73 -14.81
N ASP A 113 10.73 1.34 -15.23
CA ASP A 113 10.81 2.17 -16.43
C ASP A 113 10.44 1.38 -17.70
N ARG A 114 10.82 0.10 -17.74
CA ARG A 114 10.46 -0.85 -18.81
C ARG A 114 8.99 -1.27 -18.77
N GLY A 115 8.22 -0.85 -17.77
CA GLY A 115 6.81 -1.22 -17.61
C GLY A 115 6.60 -2.65 -17.15
N ILE A 116 7.59 -3.25 -16.48
CA ILE A 116 7.42 -4.57 -15.87
C ILE A 116 6.44 -4.44 -14.69
N ASN A 117 5.46 -5.34 -14.60
CA ASN A 117 4.45 -5.29 -13.55
C ASN A 117 5.00 -5.69 -12.16
N ILE A 118 4.29 -5.29 -11.10
CA ILE A 118 4.68 -5.50 -9.69
C ILE A 118 4.92 -6.98 -9.37
N ALA A 119 4.07 -7.88 -9.86
CA ALA A 119 4.19 -9.32 -9.60
C ALA A 119 5.51 -9.88 -10.18
N GLU A 120 5.89 -9.45 -11.38
CA GLU A 120 7.14 -9.86 -12.01
C GLU A 120 8.37 -9.27 -11.32
N ILE A 121 8.30 -7.99 -10.92
CA ILE A 121 9.33 -7.32 -10.14
C ILE A 121 9.56 -8.04 -8.81
N SER A 122 8.48 -8.31 -8.08
CA SER A 122 8.49 -9.05 -6.81
C SER A 122 9.17 -10.41 -6.96
N ARG A 123 8.81 -11.17 -8.01
CA ARG A 123 9.42 -12.48 -8.30
C ARG A 123 10.92 -12.38 -8.58
N LYS A 124 11.37 -11.38 -9.34
CA LYS A 124 12.78 -11.17 -9.68
C LYS A 124 13.61 -10.71 -8.48
N LEU A 125 13.05 -9.83 -7.64
CA LEU A 125 13.70 -9.33 -6.43
C LEU A 125 13.57 -10.28 -5.24
N LYS A 126 12.74 -11.33 -5.37
CA LYS A 126 12.40 -12.27 -4.29
C LYS A 126 11.85 -11.55 -3.05
N ARG A 127 10.98 -10.57 -3.29
CA ARG A 127 10.36 -9.68 -2.29
C ARG A 127 8.86 -9.82 -2.33
N HIS A 128 8.16 -9.46 -1.26
CA HIS A 128 6.70 -9.46 -1.27
C HIS A 128 6.16 -8.37 -2.21
N GLN A 129 5.00 -8.57 -2.83
CA GLN A 129 4.41 -7.56 -3.72
C GLN A 129 4.11 -6.26 -2.97
N ILE A 130 3.72 -6.36 -1.69
CA ILE A 130 3.47 -5.20 -0.82
C ILE A 130 4.73 -4.35 -0.63
N GLU A 131 5.90 -4.97 -0.50
CA GLU A 131 7.18 -4.27 -0.32
C GLU A 131 7.56 -3.48 -1.58
N VAL A 132 7.27 -4.06 -2.76
CA VAL A 132 7.47 -3.38 -4.05
C VAL A 132 6.47 -2.23 -4.20
N ALA A 133 5.20 -2.43 -3.84
CA ALA A 133 4.19 -1.37 -3.86
C ALA A 133 4.55 -0.21 -2.92
N VAL A 134 5.09 -0.52 -1.74
CA VAL A 134 5.64 0.44 -0.79
C VAL A 134 6.81 1.22 -1.38
N LEU A 135 7.75 0.55 -2.08
CA LEU A 135 8.87 1.22 -2.73
C LEU A 135 8.43 2.14 -3.87
N ILE A 136 7.39 1.77 -4.62
CA ILE A 136 6.75 2.62 -5.62
C ILE A 136 6.13 3.85 -4.94
N LEU A 137 5.36 3.65 -3.87
CA LEU A 137 4.74 4.75 -3.12
C LEU A 137 5.80 5.71 -2.55
N ASP A 138 6.92 5.18 -2.09
CA ASP A 138 8.06 5.94 -1.55
C ASP A 138 8.77 6.77 -2.61
N GLN A 139 9.14 6.18 -3.75
CA GLN A 139 9.97 6.84 -4.77
C GLN A 139 9.18 7.71 -5.75
N LEU A 140 7.94 7.32 -6.05
CA LEU A 140 7.15 7.91 -7.14
C LEU A 140 5.86 8.58 -6.62
N GLY A 141 5.47 8.27 -5.38
CA GLY A 141 4.25 8.81 -4.80
C GLY A 141 2.98 8.12 -5.33
N LEU A 142 1.86 8.60 -4.81
CA LEU A 142 0.57 7.95 -4.97
C LEU A 142 0.02 8.03 -6.40
N GLU A 143 0.14 9.18 -7.05
CA GLU A 143 -0.43 9.40 -8.40
C GLU A 143 0.26 8.48 -9.42
N ASP A 144 1.57 8.33 -9.31
CA ASP A 144 2.37 7.44 -10.17
C ASP A 144 2.11 5.97 -9.84
N MET A 145 1.90 5.61 -8.57
CA MET A 145 1.48 4.26 -8.20
C MET A 145 0.14 3.89 -8.85
N LEU A 146 -0.86 4.77 -8.80
CA LEU A 146 -2.19 4.52 -9.36
C LEU A 146 -2.17 4.49 -10.89
N SER A 147 -1.44 5.42 -11.53
CA SER A 147 -1.33 5.46 -12.99
C SER A 147 -0.49 4.31 -13.56
N GLY A 148 0.55 3.87 -12.85
CA GLY A 148 1.38 2.72 -13.22
C GLY A 148 0.65 1.38 -13.12
N ILE A 149 -0.38 1.28 -12.28
CA ILE A 149 -1.28 0.11 -12.20
C ILE A 149 -2.30 0.11 -13.36
N GLN A 150 -2.76 1.29 -13.80
CA GLN A 150 -3.81 1.43 -14.82
C GLN A 150 -3.28 1.53 -16.27
N ASN A 151 -2.01 1.90 -16.48
CA ASN A 151 -1.43 2.07 -17.82
C ASN A 151 -0.21 1.18 -18.06
N LYS A 152 -0.40 0.04 -18.74
CA LYS A 152 0.34 -0.34 -19.95
C LYS A 152 -0.30 -1.61 -20.55
N PRO A 153 -0.71 -1.59 -21.83
CA PRO A 153 -1.25 -2.77 -22.49
C PRO A 153 -0.21 -3.89 -22.47
N VAL A 154 -0.65 -5.10 -22.14
CA VAL A 154 0.10 -6.32 -22.40
C VAL A 154 0.38 -6.34 -23.90
N GLN A 155 1.61 -5.99 -24.29
CA GLN A 155 2.08 -6.28 -25.65
C GLN A 155 2.30 -7.79 -25.70
N VAL A 156 1.24 -8.50 -26.08
CA VAL A 156 1.33 -9.88 -26.55
C VAL A 156 2.03 -9.81 -27.90
N ALA A 157 3.24 -10.36 -27.96
CA ALA A 157 3.94 -10.65 -29.22
C ALA A 157 3.25 -11.80 -29.96
#